data_AF-A0A8H3XN38-F1
#
_entry.id   AF-A0A8H3XN38-F1
#
_cell.length_a   1.000
_cell.length_b   1.000
_cell.length_c   1.000
_cell.angle_alpha   90.00
_cell.angle_beta   90.00
_cell.angle_gamma   90.00
#
_symmetry.space_group_name_H-M   'P 1'
#
loop_
_entity.id
_entity.type
_entity.pdbx_description
1 polymer ?
#
loop_
_entity_poly.entity_id
_entity_poly.type
_entity_poly.pdbx_seq_one_letter_code
_entity_poly.pdbx_strand_id
1 'polypeptide(L)'
;MIYVVCDGCGDMFCLKHRHPPTHQCASLNIASENKVKRREMAEELIAKYFKKTNSDTNDNTSTSSTSSKSQSFTAKPKKKGNKMIEVMKLKSKAQGDSSIPTDARLYLNVEFLNNSNVVNKPMFFNKNWTIGKVLDKTAIEGKFRNENNRIAVDDPNRLVLLNVETGNILNTEKKSCELLESGDSIRLEKLKDIKLD
;
A
#
# COMPACT_ATOMS: atom_id res chain seq x y z
N MET A 1 17.35 22.37 -52.74
CA MET A 1 17.08 22.76 -51.33
C MET A 1 16.35 21.62 -50.66
N ILE A 2 16.88 21.07 -49.56
CA ILE A 2 16.23 19.98 -48.81
C ILE A 2 15.37 20.60 -47.70
N TYR A 3 14.11 20.19 -47.64
CA TYR A 3 13.15 20.57 -46.61
C TYR A 3 12.56 19.33 -45.95
N VAL A 4 12.09 19.50 -44.72
CA VAL A 4 11.48 18.46 -43.89
C VAL A 4 10.15 18.99 -43.39
N VAL A 5 9.09 18.17 -43.48
CA VAL A 5 7.77 18.50 -42.96
C VAL A 5 7.73 18.15 -41.47
N CYS A 6 7.23 19.06 -40.63
CA CYS A 6 7.07 18.81 -39.21
C CYS A 6 5.81 17.98 -38.93
N ASP A 7 5.94 16.83 -38.28
CA ASP A 7 4.81 15.97 -37.89
C ASP A 7 3.83 16.64 -36.90
N GLY A 8 4.27 17.73 -36.25
CA GLY A 8 3.48 18.44 -35.25
C GLY A 8 2.55 19.51 -35.81
N CYS A 9 3.04 20.33 -36.76
CA CYS A 9 2.27 21.45 -37.33
C CYS A 9 2.02 21.33 -38.84
N GLY A 10 2.66 20.39 -39.54
CA GLY A 10 2.50 20.18 -40.97
C GLY A 10 3.28 21.15 -41.86
N ASP A 11 3.98 22.13 -41.29
CA ASP A 11 4.76 23.12 -42.05
C ASP A 11 6.14 22.59 -42.49
N MET A 12 6.72 23.21 -43.52
CA MET A 12 8.01 22.86 -44.09
C MET A 12 9.16 23.69 -43.49
N PHE A 13 10.21 23.01 -43.04
CA PHE A 13 11.38 23.66 -42.45
C PHE A 13 12.69 23.17 -43.07
N CYS A 14 13.72 24.01 -43.02
CA CYS A 14 15.07 23.60 -43.39
C CYS A 14 15.70 22.69 -42.31
N LEU A 15 16.79 21.98 -42.65
CA LEU A 15 17.46 21.05 -41.73
C LEU A 15 17.88 21.69 -40.39
N LYS A 16 18.14 23.00 -40.36
CA LYS A 16 18.47 23.76 -39.14
C LYS A 16 17.26 24.00 -38.22
N HIS A 17 16.05 24.07 -38.77
CA HIS A 17 14.81 24.36 -38.03
C HIS A 17 13.82 23.18 -38.00
N ARG A 18 14.26 21.98 -38.40
CA ARG A 18 13.40 20.78 -38.48
C ARG A 18 12.85 20.32 -37.13
N HIS A 19 13.45 20.73 -36.02
CA HIS A 19 13.08 20.26 -34.68
C HIS A 19 11.99 21.15 -34.07
N PRO A 20 10.94 20.57 -33.46
CA PRO A 20 9.81 21.33 -32.90
C PRO A 20 10.14 22.53 -31.97
N PRO A 21 11.17 22.46 -31.11
CA PRO A 21 11.56 23.61 -30.27
C PRO A 21 12.19 24.77 -31.05
N THR A 22 12.71 24.52 -32.25
CA THR A 22 13.47 25.50 -33.05
C THR A 22 12.60 26.37 -33.97
N HIS A 23 11.31 26.06 -34.09
CA HIS A 23 10.36 26.80 -34.93
C HIS A 23 9.04 27.14 -34.23
N GLN A 24 9.03 27.17 -32.89
CA GLN A 24 7.80 27.44 -32.10
C GLN A 24 6.61 26.57 -32.56
N CYS A 25 6.82 25.25 -32.66
CA CYS A 25 5.80 24.35 -33.21
C CYS A 25 4.45 24.48 -32.49
N ALA A 26 3.37 24.67 -33.26
CA ALA A 26 2.02 24.84 -32.71
C ALA A 26 1.59 23.66 -31.82
N SER A 27 1.99 22.43 -32.14
CA SER A 27 1.69 21.24 -31.33
C SER A 27 2.36 21.27 -29.94
N LEU A 28 3.56 21.85 -29.82
CA LEU A 28 4.21 22.05 -28.52
C LEU A 28 3.48 23.09 -27.68
N ASN A 29 2.98 24.16 -28.29
CA ASN A 29 2.19 25.18 -27.59
C ASN A 29 0.90 24.58 -27.03
N ILE A 30 0.15 23.82 -27.84
CA ILE A 30 -1.06 23.10 -27.41
C ILE A 30 -0.77 22.14 -26.26
N ALA A 31 0.35 21.38 -26.33
CA ALA A 31 0.75 20.47 -25.25
C ALA A 31 1.07 21.22 -23.95
N SER A 32 1.71 22.38 -24.04
CA SER A 32 2.04 23.23 -22.90
C SER A 32 0.79 23.88 -22.28
N GLU A 33 -0.13 24.39 -23.09
CA GLU A 33 -1.41 24.96 -22.64
C GLU A 33 -2.27 23.90 -21.94
N ASN A 34 -2.34 22.68 -22.49
CA ASN A 34 -3.05 21.56 -21.87
C ASN A 34 -2.42 21.13 -20.54
N LYS A 35 -1.10 21.32 -20.37
CA LYS A 35 -0.43 21.09 -19.08
C LYS A 35 -0.78 22.17 -18.06
N VAL A 36 -0.86 23.43 -18.47
CA VAL A 36 -1.27 24.55 -17.62
C VAL A 36 -2.74 24.40 -17.20
N LYS A 37 -3.66 24.16 -18.14
CA LYS A 37 -5.09 23.95 -17.84
C LYS A 37 -5.33 22.80 -16.87
N ARG A 38 -4.61 21.67 -17.03
CA ARG A 38 -4.69 20.55 -16.09
C ARG A 38 -4.19 20.91 -14.70
N ARG A 39 -3.14 21.74 -14.60
CA ARG A 39 -2.60 22.22 -13.33
C ARG A 39 -3.58 23.17 -12.64
N GLU A 40 -4.15 24.12 -13.36
CA GLU A 40 -5.16 25.06 -12.83
C GLU A 40 -6.41 24.31 -12.33
N MET A 41 -6.91 23.36 -13.11
CA MET A 41 -8.06 22.53 -12.69
C MET A 41 -7.75 21.71 -11.43
N ALA A 42 -6.53 21.16 -11.31
CA ALA A 42 -6.10 20.42 -10.13
C ALA A 42 -5.98 21.35 -8.90
N GLU A 43 -5.42 22.55 -9.06
CA GLU A 43 -5.32 23.55 -8.00
C GLU A 43 -6.71 24.03 -7.54
N GLU A 44 -7.66 24.23 -8.46
CA GLU A 44 -9.04 24.61 -8.14
C GLU A 44 -9.78 23.51 -7.36
N LEU A 45 -9.62 22.24 -7.77
CA LEU A 45 -10.18 21.10 -7.03
C LEU A 45 -9.61 21.06 -5.60
N ILE A 46 -8.30 21.19 -5.43
CA ILE A 46 -7.66 21.22 -4.10
C ILE A 46 -8.25 22.35 -3.24
N ALA A 47 -8.41 23.55 -3.79
CA ALA A 47 -8.97 24.70 -3.07
C ALA A 47 -10.44 24.47 -2.65
N LYS A 48 -11.27 23.86 -3.51
CA LYS A 48 -12.67 23.54 -3.19
C LYS A 48 -12.78 22.53 -2.04
N TYR A 49 -11.94 21.50 -2.04
CA TYR A 49 -11.95 20.51 -0.96
C TYR A 49 -11.43 21.06 0.37
N PHE A 50 -10.46 21.99 0.35
CA PHE A 50 -9.91 22.61 1.57
C PHE A 50 -10.88 23.59 2.24
N LYS A 51 -11.74 24.28 1.48
CA LYS A 51 -12.78 25.16 2.06
C LYS A 51 -13.91 24.38 2.74
N LYS A 52 -14.23 23.17 2.25
CA LYS A 52 -15.31 22.34 2.82
C LYS A 52 -15.00 21.80 4.23
N THR A 53 -13.72 21.74 4.63
CA THR A 53 -13.33 21.25 5.97
C THR A 53 -13.35 22.32 7.05
N ASN A 54 -13.52 23.60 6.70
CA ASN A 54 -13.49 24.74 7.64
C ASN A 54 -14.87 25.40 7.85
N SER A 55 -15.94 24.83 7.30
CA SER A 55 -17.31 25.38 7.44
C SER A 55 -18.05 24.89 8.69
N ASP A 56 -17.50 23.95 9.47
CA ASP A 56 -18.08 23.46 10.72
C ASP A 56 -17.09 23.63 11.89
N THR A 57 -16.66 24.87 12.16
CA THR A 57 -16.31 25.35 13.51
C THR A 57 -16.00 26.84 13.43
N ASN A 58 -16.85 27.65 14.06
CA ASN A 58 -16.48 28.96 14.59
C ASN A 58 -15.18 28.82 15.41
N ASP A 59 -14.13 29.55 15.05
CA ASP A 59 -13.53 30.61 15.88
C ASP A 59 -12.22 31.12 15.24
N ASN A 60 -11.94 32.38 15.53
CA ASN A 60 -11.01 33.33 14.95
C ASN A 60 -9.53 32.88 14.88
N THR A 61 -8.85 33.32 13.81
CA THR A 61 -7.72 34.28 13.85
C THR A 61 -6.73 34.00 12.72
N SER A 62 -6.59 35.00 11.85
CA SER A 62 -5.59 35.10 10.80
C SER A 62 -4.17 35.11 11.37
N THR A 63 -3.23 34.35 10.77
CA THR A 63 -1.88 34.86 10.41
C THR A 63 -1.07 33.80 9.68
N SER A 64 -0.24 34.31 8.78
CA SER A 64 0.62 33.64 7.81
C SER A 64 1.88 32.99 8.40
N SER A 65 2.35 31.97 7.68
CA SER A 65 3.76 31.56 7.47
C SER A 65 4.58 30.84 8.56
N THR A 66 5.41 29.92 8.02
CA THR A 66 6.67 29.35 8.53
C THR A 66 6.65 28.23 9.59
N SER A 67 7.16 27.07 9.14
CA SER A 67 8.01 26.10 9.85
C SER A 67 7.91 26.03 11.38
N SER A 68 7.49 24.86 11.89
CA SER A 68 8.28 23.99 12.77
C SER A 68 7.37 23.04 13.55
N LYS A 69 7.81 21.78 13.61
CA LYS A 69 7.58 20.78 14.64
C LYS A 69 6.66 21.19 15.81
N SER A 70 5.52 20.52 15.96
CA SER A 70 5.02 20.10 17.27
C SER A 70 4.04 18.95 17.14
N GLN A 71 4.35 17.88 17.85
CA GLN A 71 3.45 16.77 18.14
C GLN A 71 2.21 17.33 18.85
N SER A 72 1.02 17.00 18.35
CA SER A 72 -0.14 16.91 19.22
C SER A 72 -0.85 15.59 18.97
N PHE A 73 -0.77 14.73 19.98
CA PHE A 73 -1.62 13.57 20.13
C PHE A 73 -3.01 14.09 20.51
N THR A 74 -3.81 14.45 19.50
CA THR A 74 -5.26 14.44 19.66
C THR A 74 -5.78 13.35 18.73
N ALA A 75 -6.14 12.23 19.35
CA ALA A 75 -6.73 11.09 18.66
C ALA A 75 -8.12 11.53 18.17
N LYS A 76 -8.15 12.13 16.97
CA LYS A 76 -9.40 12.25 16.21
C LYS A 76 -9.94 10.83 16.05
N PRO A 77 -11.24 10.58 16.30
CA PRO A 77 -11.81 9.26 16.13
C PRO A 77 -11.52 8.82 14.70
N LYS A 78 -10.78 7.72 14.55
CA LYS A 78 -10.45 7.15 13.25
C LYS A 78 -11.77 6.73 12.61
N LYS A 79 -12.38 7.61 11.79
CA LYS A 79 -13.41 7.21 10.85
C LYS A 79 -12.84 5.99 10.12
N LYS A 80 -13.47 4.82 10.24
CA LYS A 80 -13.03 3.58 9.57
C LYS A 80 -12.74 3.95 8.12
N GLY A 81 -11.45 3.99 7.78
CA GLY A 81 -11.00 4.49 6.48
C GLY A 81 -11.51 3.54 5.40
N ASN A 82 -11.73 4.05 4.19
CA ASN A 82 -12.09 3.19 3.05
C ASN A 82 -11.07 2.04 2.95
N LYS A 83 -11.54 0.78 2.85
CA LYS A 83 -10.71 -0.44 2.78
C LYS A 83 -9.55 -0.31 1.78
N MET A 84 -9.77 0.39 0.67
CA MET A 84 -8.73 0.65 -0.33
C MET A 84 -7.56 1.50 0.20
N ILE A 85 -7.81 2.50 1.03
CA ILE A 85 -6.77 3.34 1.64
C ILE A 85 -5.94 2.53 2.65
N GLU A 86 -6.59 1.63 3.39
CA GLU A 86 -5.93 0.72 4.32
C GLU A 86 -5.01 -0.25 3.59
N VAL A 87 -5.49 -0.87 2.51
CA VAL A 87 -4.67 -1.73 1.65
C VAL A 87 -3.52 -0.95 1.00
N MET A 88 -3.72 0.31 0.60
CA MET A 88 -2.63 1.15 0.08
C MET A 88 -1.54 1.41 1.14
N LYS A 89 -1.94 1.71 2.38
CA LYS A 89 -1.00 1.90 3.51
C LYS A 89 -0.30 0.59 3.90
N LEU A 90 -1.01 -0.53 3.79
CA LEU A 90 -0.46 -1.86 4.00
C LEU A 90 0.63 -2.15 2.98
N LYS A 91 0.32 -1.98 1.69
CA LYS A 91 1.25 -2.20 0.58
C LYS A 91 2.51 -1.34 0.67
N SER A 92 2.40 -0.10 1.17
CA SER A 92 3.56 0.80 1.29
C SER A 92 4.52 0.42 2.42
N LYS A 93 4.06 -0.32 3.43
CA LYS A 93 4.86 -0.73 4.59
C LYS A 93 5.24 -2.21 4.59
N ALA A 94 4.52 -3.03 3.82
CA ALA A 94 4.65 -4.47 3.87
C ALA A 94 6.05 -4.93 3.47
N GLN A 95 6.61 -5.84 4.27
CA GLN A 95 7.92 -6.45 4.04
C GLN A 95 7.77 -7.92 3.65
N GLY A 96 8.71 -8.43 2.86
CA GLY A 96 8.64 -9.79 2.34
C GLY A 96 9.73 -10.05 1.31
N ASP A 97 9.63 -11.19 0.66
CA ASP A 97 10.61 -11.64 -0.34
C ASP A 97 10.50 -10.83 -1.64
N SER A 98 11.51 -10.02 -1.95
CA SER A 98 11.53 -9.15 -3.12
C SER A 98 11.47 -9.91 -4.45
N SER A 99 11.78 -11.22 -4.47
CA SER A 99 11.67 -12.07 -5.66
C SER A 99 10.23 -12.30 -6.12
N ILE A 100 9.23 -12.07 -5.26
CA ILE A 100 7.81 -12.27 -5.59
C ILE A 100 7.33 -11.08 -6.45
N PRO A 101 6.82 -11.30 -7.67
CA PRO A 101 6.25 -10.25 -8.51
C PRO A 101 5.03 -9.57 -7.88
N THR A 102 4.85 -8.27 -8.11
CA THR A 102 3.81 -7.45 -7.45
C THR A 102 2.39 -7.99 -7.65
N ASP A 103 2.09 -8.57 -8.81
CA ASP A 103 0.80 -9.19 -9.16
C ASP A 103 0.52 -10.52 -8.43
N ALA A 104 1.59 -11.19 -7.97
CA ALA A 104 1.50 -12.42 -7.19
C ALA A 104 1.49 -12.17 -5.67
N ARG A 105 1.63 -10.91 -5.21
CA ARG A 105 1.69 -10.56 -3.79
C ARG A 105 0.31 -10.52 -3.15
N LEU A 106 0.17 -11.25 -2.04
CA LEU A 106 -0.91 -11.17 -1.07
C LEU A 106 -0.40 -10.39 0.14
N TYR A 107 -1.05 -9.27 0.46
CA TYR A 107 -0.62 -8.36 1.52
C TYR A 107 -1.46 -8.58 2.78
N LEU A 108 -0.82 -8.88 3.91
CA LEU A 108 -1.48 -9.23 5.16
C LEU A 108 -0.91 -8.44 6.33
N ASN A 109 -1.74 -8.13 7.32
CA ASN A 109 -1.25 -7.73 8.64
C ASN A 109 -0.87 -9.00 9.41
N VAL A 110 0.38 -9.07 9.88
CA VAL A 110 0.87 -10.24 10.61
C VAL A 110 1.08 -9.87 12.08
N GLU A 111 0.33 -10.56 12.93
CA GLU A 111 0.47 -10.49 14.38
C GLU A 111 1.31 -11.67 14.87
N PHE A 112 2.33 -11.37 15.66
CA PHE A 112 3.20 -12.40 16.25
C PHE A 112 2.72 -12.73 17.66
N LEU A 113 3.27 -13.80 18.24
CA LEU A 113 2.93 -14.20 19.60
C LEU A 113 3.19 -13.06 20.59
N ASN A 114 2.24 -12.83 21.50
CA ASN A 114 2.28 -11.75 22.50
C ASN A 114 3.55 -11.74 23.37
N ASN A 115 4.17 -12.90 23.57
CA ASN A 115 5.39 -13.06 24.37
C ASN A 115 6.69 -12.81 23.57
N SER A 116 6.59 -12.35 22.32
CA SER A 116 7.76 -12.09 21.49
C SER A 116 8.21 -10.64 21.55
N ASN A 117 9.52 -10.42 21.39
CA ASN A 117 10.09 -9.09 21.22
C ASN A 117 9.81 -8.51 19.81
N VAL A 118 9.07 -9.23 18.97
CA VAL A 118 8.80 -8.85 17.59
C VAL A 118 7.46 -8.12 17.52
N VAL A 119 7.50 -6.88 17.01
CA VAL A 119 6.31 -6.07 16.81
C VAL A 119 5.53 -6.57 15.60
N ASN A 120 4.20 -6.59 15.73
CA ASN A 120 3.27 -6.85 14.63
C ASN A 120 3.62 -5.96 13.43
N LYS A 121 3.68 -6.57 12.24
CA LYS A 121 4.12 -5.85 11.05
C LYS A 121 3.34 -6.30 9.82
N PRO A 122 3.14 -5.41 8.84
CA PRO A 122 2.56 -5.78 7.57
C PRO A 122 3.58 -6.60 6.76
N MET A 123 3.13 -7.67 6.14
CA MET A 123 3.96 -8.53 5.30
C MET A 123 3.28 -8.84 3.98
N PHE A 124 4.06 -9.30 2.99
CA PHE A 124 3.50 -9.84 1.75
C PHE A 124 4.06 -11.22 1.44
N PHE A 125 3.19 -12.06 0.88
CA PHE A 125 3.49 -13.45 0.52
C PHE A 125 3.05 -13.74 -0.91
N ASN A 126 3.48 -14.85 -1.48
CA ASN A 126 2.97 -15.28 -2.78
C ASN A 126 1.58 -15.89 -2.58
N LYS A 127 0.57 -15.36 -3.27
CA LYS A 127 -0.83 -15.79 -3.20
C LYS A 127 -1.03 -17.30 -3.49
N ASN A 128 -0.14 -17.89 -4.29
CA ASN A 128 -0.21 -19.30 -4.67
C ASN A 128 0.49 -20.24 -3.66
N TRP A 129 1.14 -19.72 -2.61
CA TRP A 129 1.72 -20.56 -1.57
C TRP A 129 0.63 -21.18 -0.69
N THR A 130 0.89 -22.40 -0.22
CA THR A 130 0.13 -23.05 0.85
C THR A 130 0.28 -22.28 2.16
N ILE A 131 -0.74 -22.31 3.03
CA ILE A 131 -0.68 -21.70 4.36
C ILE A 131 0.50 -22.22 5.19
N GLY A 132 0.86 -23.50 5.08
CA GLY A 132 2.05 -24.04 5.77
C GLY A 132 3.34 -23.31 5.41
N LYS A 133 3.54 -22.98 4.13
CA LYS A 133 4.70 -22.20 3.66
C LYS A 133 4.63 -20.73 4.11
N VAL A 134 3.44 -20.15 4.18
CA VAL A 134 3.25 -18.81 4.77
C VAL A 134 3.62 -18.84 6.25
N LEU A 135 3.18 -19.86 6.99
CA LEU A 135 3.51 -20.08 8.39
C LEU A 135 5.03 -20.19 8.60
N ASP A 136 5.73 -20.96 7.77
CA ASP A 136 7.20 -21.07 7.84
C ASP A 136 7.88 -19.72 7.68
N LYS A 137 7.48 -18.93 6.67
CA LYS A 137 8.05 -17.59 6.42
C LYS A 137 7.73 -16.62 7.55
N THR A 138 6.52 -16.65 8.06
CA THR A 138 6.10 -15.86 9.22
C THR A 138 6.88 -16.24 10.48
N ALA A 139 7.11 -17.54 10.72
CA ALA A 139 7.89 -18.01 11.85
C ALA A 139 9.35 -17.56 11.76
N ILE A 140 9.98 -17.65 10.58
CA ILE A 140 11.34 -17.14 10.34
C ILE A 140 11.42 -15.63 10.64
N GLU A 141 10.47 -14.85 10.13
CA GLU A 141 10.43 -13.40 10.34
C GLU A 141 10.19 -13.04 11.82
N GLY A 142 9.37 -13.82 12.51
CA GLY A 142 9.10 -13.72 13.93
C GLY A 142 10.22 -14.31 14.82
N LYS A 143 11.28 -14.87 14.23
CA LYS A 143 12.37 -15.58 14.91
C LYS A 143 11.88 -16.74 15.79
N PHE A 144 10.81 -17.40 15.36
CA PHE A 144 10.29 -18.62 15.97
C PHE A 144 10.79 -19.84 15.21
N ARG A 145 11.22 -20.86 15.96
CA ARG A 145 11.58 -22.15 15.39
C ARG A 145 10.31 -22.95 15.14
N ASN A 146 10.00 -23.22 13.86
CA ASN A 146 8.91 -24.11 13.51
C ASN A 146 9.36 -25.58 13.64
N GLU A 147 8.76 -26.32 14.57
CA GLU A 147 9.03 -27.74 14.80
C GLU A 147 7.83 -28.64 14.49
N ASN A 148 6.85 -28.13 13.73
CA ASN A 148 5.62 -28.85 13.40
C ASN A 148 5.84 -30.24 12.76
N ASN A 149 7.00 -30.48 12.13
CA ASN A 149 7.36 -31.78 11.53
C ASN A 149 7.86 -32.82 12.54
N ARG A 150 8.11 -32.43 13.81
CA ARG A 150 8.65 -33.31 14.87
C ARG A 150 7.65 -33.60 15.99
N ILE A 151 6.51 -32.94 15.98
CA ILE A 151 5.49 -32.99 17.01
C ILE A 151 4.18 -33.53 16.44
N ALA A 152 3.32 -34.05 17.31
CA ALA A 152 2.01 -34.54 16.91
C ALA A 152 1.12 -33.41 16.36
N VAL A 153 0.04 -33.77 15.67
CA VAL A 153 -0.95 -32.81 15.17
C VAL A 153 -1.64 -32.06 16.29
N ASP A 154 -1.83 -32.75 17.42
CA ASP A 154 -2.60 -32.27 18.56
C ASP A 154 -1.67 -31.67 19.63
N ASP A 155 -0.38 -31.52 19.33
CA ASP A 155 0.60 -31.04 20.29
C ASP A 155 0.33 -29.58 20.68
N PRO A 156 0.29 -29.25 21.99
CA PRO A 156 0.00 -27.90 22.48
C PRO A 156 0.98 -26.82 21.99
N ASN A 157 2.21 -27.20 21.64
CA ASN A 157 3.22 -26.26 21.14
C ASN A 157 3.23 -26.12 19.62
N ARG A 158 2.35 -26.82 18.90
CA ARG A 158 2.22 -26.70 17.45
C ARG A 158 1.88 -25.27 17.05
N LEU A 159 2.67 -24.73 16.13
CA LEU A 159 2.43 -23.40 15.58
C LEU A 159 1.32 -23.48 14.55
N VAL A 160 0.39 -22.53 14.63
CA VAL A 160 -0.71 -22.38 13.67
C VAL A 160 -0.91 -20.92 13.31
N LEU A 161 -1.53 -20.68 12.15
CA LEU A 161 -2.00 -19.36 11.75
C LEU A 161 -3.50 -19.27 11.96
N LEU A 162 -3.95 -18.20 12.60
CA LEU A 162 -5.35 -17.88 12.80
C LEU A 162 -5.71 -16.65 11.96
N ASN A 163 -6.93 -16.61 11.43
CA ASN A 163 -7.48 -15.39 10.90
C ASN A 163 -8.08 -14.57 12.06
N VAL A 164 -7.62 -13.32 12.23
CA VAL A 164 -7.99 -12.47 13.38
C VAL A 164 -9.46 -12.07 13.34
N GLU A 165 -10.07 -11.96 12.16
CA GLU A 165 -11.47 -11.57 12.01
C GLU A 165 -12.43 -12.73 12.31
N THR A 166 -12.09 -13.93 11.83
CA THR A 166 -12.96 -15.12 11.98
C THR A 166 -12.64 -15.95 13.22
N GLY A 167 -11.46 -15.78 13.82
CA GLY A 167 -10.96 -16.64 14.90
C GLY A 167 -10.57 -18.06 14.46
N ASN A 168 -10.76 -18.41 13.19
CA ASN A 168 -10.53 -19.76 12.70
C ASN A 168 -9.05 -20.05 12.43
N ILE A 169 -8.64 -21.28 12.76
CA ILE A 169 -7.33 -21.82 12.37
C ILE A 169 -7.32 -22.06 10.85
N LEU A 170 -6.31 -21.51 10.17
CA LEU A 170 -6.13 -21.67 8.75
C LEU A 170 -5.58 -23.06 8.41
N ASN A 171 -6.22 -23.74 7.47
CA ASN A 171 -5.75 -25.05 7.02
C ASN A 171 -4.43 -24.92 6.27
N THR A 172 -3.39 -25.61 6.75
CA THR A 172 -2.01 -25.56 6.23
C THR A 172 -1.85 -26.04 4.79
N GLU A 173 -2.73 -26.92 4.32
CA GLU A 173 -2.65 -27.55 2.99
C GLU A 173 -3.23 -26.68 1.88
N LYS A 174 -4.19 -25.81 2.21
CA LYS A 174 -4.85 -24.94 1.24
C LYS A 174 -3.95 -23.76 0.84
N LYS A 175 -4.18 -23.22 -0.36
CA LYS A 175 -3.48 -22.02 -0.83
C LYS A 175 -3.97 -20.79 -0.08
N SER A 176 -3.07 -19.84 0.13
CA SER A 176 -3.38 -18.59 0.82
C SER A 176 -4.46 -17.78 0.10
N CYS A 177 -4.49 -17.76 -1.24
CA CYS A 177 -5.51 -17.08 -2.02
C CYS A 177 -6.93 -17.66 -1.91
N GLU A 178 -7.09 -18.89 -1.41
CA GLU A 178 -8.42 -19.52 -1.23
C GLU A 178 -9.06 -19.13 0.11
N LEU A 179 -8.25 -18.69 1.07
CA LEU A 179 -8.69 -18.43 2.45
C LEU A 179 -8.52 -16.96 2.87
N LEU A 180 -7.72 -16.19 2.15
CA LEU A 180 -7.31 -14.84 2.54
C LEU A 180 -7.26 -13.88 1.35
N GLU A 181 -7.61 -12.63 1.61
CA GLU A 181 -7.50 -11.51 0.69
C GLU A 181 -6.49 -10.46 1.16
N SER A 182 -6.10 -9.56 0.26
CA SER A 182 -5.21 -8.46 0.64
C SER A 182 -5.92 -7.48 1.56
N GLY A 183 -5.34 -7.24 2.73
CA GLY A 183 -5.95 -6.44 3.81
C GLY A 183 -6.29 -7.26 5.04
N ASP A 184 -6.38 -8.58 4.91
CA ASP A 184 -6.72 -9.45 6.02
C ASP A 184 -5.61 -9.49 7.07
N SER A 185 -5.99 -9.83 8.29
CA SER A 185 -5.09 -9.92 9.44
C SER A 185 -4.97 -11.36 9.91
N ILE A 186 -3.73 -11.85 10.01
CA ILE A 186 -3.42 -13.19 10.49
C ILE A 186 -2.57 -13.12 11.75
N ARG A 187 -2.75 -14.07 12.66
CA ARG A 187 -1.99 -14.21 13.90
C ARG A 187 -1.27 -15.53 13.95
N LEU A 188 0.02 -15.51 14.29
CA LEU A 188 0.79 -16.71 14.59
C LEU A 188 0.66 -17.02 16.09
N GLU A 189 0.23 -18.24 16.42
CA GLU A 189 -0.02 -18.66 17.80
C GLU A 189 0.32 -20.15 18.00
N LYS A 190 0.48 -20.59 19.25
CA LYS A 190 0.59 -22.00 19.60
C LYS A 190 -0.79 -22.57 19.88
N LEU A 191 -1.02 -23.83 19.54
CA LEU A 191 -2.30 -24.50 19.70
C LEU A 191 -2.90 -24.38 21.12
N LYS A 192 -2.06 -24.44 22.16
CA LYS A 192 -2.48 -24.28 23.56
C LYS A 192 -2.94 -22.89 23.98
N ASP A 193 -2.49 -21.86 23.27
CA ASP A 193 -2.76 -20.46 23.62
C ASP A 193 -4.08 -19.99 22.97
N ILE A 194 -4.64 -20.80 22.07
CA ILE A 194 -5.93 -20.56 21.42
C ILE A 194 -7.04 -20.83 22.42
N LYS A 195 -7.70 -19.76 22.88
CA LYS A 195 -8.93 -19.88 23.65
C LYS A 195 -10.06 -20.25 22.70
N LEU A 196 -10.44 -21.52 22.70
CA LEU A 196 -11.73 -21.96 22.16
C LEU A 196 -12.78 -21.55 23.21
N ASP A 197 -13.44 -20.41 22.99
CA ASP A 197 -14.67 -20.06 23.71
C ASP A 197 -15.84 -20.94 23.25
#